data_AF-A0A8J7JK11-F1
#
_entry.id   AF-A0A8J7JK11-F1
#
_cell.length_a   1.000
_cell.length_b   1.000
_cell.length_c   1.000
_cell.angle_alpha   90.00
_cell.angle_beta   90.00
_cell.angle_gamma   90.00
#
_symmetry.space_group_name_H-M   'P 1'
#
loop_
_entity.id
_entity.type
_entity.pdbx_description
1 polymer ?
#
loop_
_entity_poly.entity_id
_entity_poly.type
_entity_poly.pdbx_seq_one_letter_code
_entity_poly.pdbx_strand_id
1 'polypeptide(L)'
;MKKSFFGWVVMLFALLALAGCGGGSNSLSNNQNSGGNGGNGGNGGNGGSGGTGTSVTLKISSTGTTQPMSGIIVNLTLPAGVTVSTNTDGTVKSGVITPSGVNTTSNATVYTQMTNYNSTTRTLQFFVVSSLTNTTTGNPSGFSAGEFVSVVCQYSGSTAPVATDFSATFTALDVFSNPITGVTPIFQIGT
;
A
#
# COMPACT_ATOMS: atom_id res chain seq x y z
N MET A 1 2.32 30.12 -6.31
CA MET A 1 3.27 29.33 -7.14
C MET A 1 3.34 27.90 -6.58
N LYS A 2 2.56 26.96 -7.13
CA LYS A 2 2.62 25.52 -6.83
C LYS A 2 2.14 24.75 -8.07
N LYS A 3 3.02 24.50 -9.05
CA LYS A 3 2.68 23.77 -10.29
C LYS A 3 3.73 22.71 -10.70
N SER A 4 4.66 22.33 -9.83
CA SER A 4 5.77 21.44 -10.22
C SER A 4 5.74 20.03 -9.63
N PHE A 5 4.85 19.70 -8.68
CA PHE A 5 4.83 18.35 -8.08
C PHE A 5 4.08 17.31 -8.94
N PHE A 6 3.23 17.76 -9.87
CA PHE A 6 2.33 16.91 -10.66
C PHE A 6 3.02 16.27 -11.88
N GLY A 7 4.09 16.87 -12.40
CA GLY A 7 4.80 16.35 -13.58
C GLY A 7 5.67 15.12 -13.29
N TRP A 8 6.18 14.99 -12.06
CA TRP A 8 7.08 13.90 -11.69
C TRP A 8 6.37 12.55 -11.56
N VAL A 9 5.13 12.53 -11.06
CA VAL A 9 4.36 11.30 -10.88
C VAL A 9 3.99 10.67 -12.23
N VAL A 10 3.58 11.49 -13.21
CA VAL A 10 3.22 11.01 -14.56
C VAL A 10 4.45 10.50 -15.33
N MET A 11 5.62 11.11 -15.14
CA MET A 11 6.84 10.69 -15.83
C MET A 11 7.38 9.34 -15.31
N LEU A 12 7.12 8.99 -14.05
CA LEU A 12 7.50 7.70 -13.48
C LEU A 12 6.66 6.53 -14.04
N PHE A 13 5.38 6.77 -14.37
CA PHE A 13 4.51 5.77 -15.00
C PHE A 13 4.92 5.45 -16.45
N ALA A 14 5.49 6.42 -17.19
CA ALA A 14 5.98 6.18 -18.55
C ALA A 14 7.29 5.37 -18.58
N LEU A 15 8.15 5.49 -17.55
CA LEU A 15 9.45 4.81 -17.53
C LEU A 15 9.33 3.32 -17.16
N LEU A 16 8.34 2.93 -16.35
CA LEU A 16 8.19 1.54 -15.89
C LEU A 16 7.60 0.61 -16.97
N ALA A 17 6.93 1.16 -17.99
CA ALA A 17 6.37 0.37 -19.10
C ALA A 17 7.41 -0.03 -20.17
N LEU A 18 8.64 0.51 -20.14
CA LEU A 18 9.67 0.25 -21.16
C LEU A 18 10.76 -0.76 -20.73
N ALA A 19 10.74 -1.22 -19.47
CA ALA A 19 11.76 -2.14 -18.94
C ALA A 19 11.35 -3.63 -18.95
N GLY A 20 10.21 -3.97 -19.56
CA GLY A 20 9.65 -5.32 -19.57
C GLY A 20 9.85 -6.09 -20.88
N CYS A 21 11.07 -6.15 -21.43
CA CYS A 21 11.40 -7.12 -22.48
C CYS A 21 12.92 -7.36 -22.56
N GLY A 22 13.34 -8.59 -22.26
CA GLY A 22 14.73 -9.08 -22.27
C GLY A 22 15.06 -9.77 -20.94
N GLY A 23 15.16 -11.08 -20.79
CA GLY A 23 15.55 -12.13 -21.74
C GLY A 23 17.04 -12.45 -21.52
N GLY A 24 17.35 -13.60 -20.90
CA GLY A 24 18.69 -14.20 -20.99
C GLY A 24 19.28 -14.72 -19.67
N SER A 25 19.08 -16.00 -19.40
CA SER A 25 19.88 -16.81 -18.47
C SER A 25 21.34 -16.91 -18.93
N ASN A 26 22.30 -16.95 -17.99
CA ASN A 26 23.50 -17.77 -18.13
C ASN A 26 24.17 -18.04 -16.78
N SER A 27 24.19 -19.30 -16.39
CA SER A 27 24.92 -19.83 -15.25
C SER A 27 26.40 -19.99 -15.64
N LEU A 28 27.29 -19.22 -15.03
CA LEU A 28 28.72 -19.54 -15.02
C LEU A 28 29.18 -19.70 -13.56
N SER A 29 29.44 -20.94 -13.19
CA SER A 29 30.22 -21.30 -12.02
C SER A 29 31.66 -20.85 -12.23
N ASN A 30 32.17 -19.94 -11.39
CA ASN A 30 33.60 -19.86 -11.20
C ASN A 30 33.95 -19.85 -9.71
N ASN A 31 34.68 -20.89 -9.36
CA ASN A 31 35.27 -21.19 -8.07
C ASN A 31 36.50 -20.29 -7.90
N GLN A 32 36.44 -19.29 -7.02
CA GLN A 32 37.64 -18.70 -6.44
C GLN A 32 37.47 -18.46 -4.94
N ASN A 33 38.01 -19.42 -4.22
CA ASN A 33 38.60 -19.32 -2.91
C ASN A 33 39.36 -17.99 -2.69
N SER A 34 39.00 -17.23 -1.66
CA SER A 34 39.90 -16.27 -1.02
C SER A 34 39.42 -15.98 0.41
N GLY A 35 40.25 -16.39 1.37
CA GLY A 35 40.03 -16.16 2.79
C GLY A 35 40.22 -14.71 3.21
N GLY A 36 39.68 -14.39 4.39
CA GLY A 36 39.88 -13.11 5.05
C GLY A 36 39.22 -13.12 6.43
N ASN A 37 40.06 -13.27 7.45
CA ASN A 37 39.70 -13.16 8.86
C ASN A 37 39.19 -11.75 9.23
N GLY A 38 38.31 -11.71 10.25
CA GLY A 38 38.41 -10.75 11.35
C GLY A 38 37.45 -9.56 11.32
N GLY A 39 36.61 -9.48 12.34
CA GLY A 39 35.87 -8.24 12.66
C GLY A 39 34.70 -8.45 13.61
N ASN A 40 34.98 -8.66 14.89
CA ASN A 40 34.00 -8.54 15.98
C ASN A 40 33.75 -7.06 16.28
N GLY A 41 32.48 -6.67 16.41
CA GLY A 41 32.03 -5.37 16.92
C GLY A 41 30.81 -4.90 16.13
N GLY A 42 29.67 -4.54 16.72
CA GLY A 42 29.26 -4.40 18.11
C GLY A 42 27.78 -4.01 18.07
N ASN A 43 27.12 -4.14 19.22
CA ASN A 43 25.70 -3.89 19.44
C ASN A 43 25.14 -2.61 18.78
N GLY A 44 24.01 -2.78 18.11
CA GLY A 44 23.08 -1.73 17.74
C GLY A 44 21.67 -2.31 17.69
N GLY A 45 21.11 -2.63 18.86
CA GLY A 45 19.76 -3.17 18.97
C GLY A 45 18.72 -2.13 18.57
N ASN A 46 17.89 -2.49 17.59
CA ASN A 46 16.46 -2.16 17.63
C ASN A 46 15.71 -3.49 17.71
N GLY A 47 15.64 -4.01 18.94
CA GLY A 47 14.73 -5.09 19.28
C GLY A 47 13.30 -4.59 19.20
N GLY A 48 12.72 -4.64 18.00
CA GLY A 48 11.27 -4.74 17.84
C GLY A 48 10.91 -6.21 18.00
N SER A 49 10.50 -6.58 19.21
CA SER A 49 10.18 -7.94 19.63
C SER A 49 9.36 -8.69 18.58
N GLY A 50 9.94 -9.79 18.08
CA GLY A 50 9.20 -10.90 17.48
C GLY A 50 8.37 -11.62 18.55
N GLY A 51 7.49 -10.88 19.24
CA GLY A 51 6.30 -11.52 19.77
C GLY A 51 5.56 -12.11 18.59
N THR A 52 4.93 -13.27 18.77
CA THR A 52 3.83 -13.72 17.92
C THR A 52 2.74 -12.66 18.00
N GLY A 53 2.93 -11.55 17.30
CA GLY A 53 2.08 -10.40 17.31
C GLY A 53 0.76 -10.84 16.74
N THR A 54 -0.27 -10.77 17.57
CA THR A 54 -1.64 -10.89 17.10
C THR A 54 -1.85 -9.85 16.01
N SER A 55 -2.44 -10.30 14.91
CA SER A 55 -2.74 -9.45 13.75
C SER A 55 -4.23 -9.16 13.69
N VAL A 56 -4.56 -7.97 13.20
CA VAL A 56 -5.91 -7.58 12.83
C VAL A 56 -5.90 -7.10 11.39
N THR A 57 -6.94 -7.41 10.63
CA THR A 57 -7.08 -6.89 9.26
C THR A 57 -8.07 -5.75 9.27
N LEU A 58 -7.63 -4.53 8.97
CA LEU A 58 -8.51 -3.40 8.75
C LEU A 58 -8.94 -3.37 7.29
N LYS A 59 -10.24 -3.54 7.05
CA LYS A 59 -10.86 -3.38 5.74
C LYS A 59 -11.35 -1.95 5.57
N ILE A 60 -11.02 -1.36 4.44
CA ILE A 60 -11.46 -0.02 4.05
C ILE A 60 -12.36 -0.17 2.84
N SER A 61 -13.60 0.26 3.00
CA SER A 61 -14.63 0.25 1.95
C SER A 61 -15.22 1.65 1.79
N SER A 62 -16.11 1.84 0.82
CA SER A 62 -16.92 3.07 0.77
C SER A 62 -18.34 2.82 0.31
N THR A 63 -19.16 3.84 0.60
CA THR A 63 -20.50 4.02 0.03
C THR A 63 -20.62 5.43 -0.56
N GLY A 64 -21.69 5.67 -1.33
CA GLY A 64 -22.10 7.04 -1.70
C GLY A 64 -21.75 7.51 -3.11
N THR A 65 -21.19 6.66 -3.98
CA THR A 65 -20.97 7.02 -5.39
C THR A 65 -21.40 5.94 -6.37
N THR A 66 -21.99 6.36 -7.48
CA THR A 66 -22.22 5.56 -8.69
C THR A 66 -21.14 5.80 -9.75
N GLN A 67 -20.25 6.78 -9.52
CA GLN A 67 -19.17 7.08 -10.45
C GLN A 67 -18.03 6.06 -10.28
N PRO A 68 -17.43 5.59 -11.39
CA PRO A 68 -16.25 4.77 -11.33
C PRO A 68 -15.07 5.50 -10.68
N MET A 69 -14.31 4.81 -9.84
CA MET A 69 -13.08 5.32 -9.24
C MET A 69 -11.86 4.70 -9.91
N SER A 70 -10.82 5.50 -10.12
CA SER A 70 -9.51 5.04 -10.61
C SER A 70 -8.57 4.67 -9.45
N GLY A 71 -8.81 5.24 -8.27
CA GLY A 71 -7.98 4.98 -7.10
C GLY A 71 -8.43 5.70 -5.85
N ILE A 72 -7.68 5.50 -4.78
CA ILE A 72 -7.90 6.08 -3.46
C ILE A 72 -6.57 6.54 -2.85
N ILE A 73 -6.62 7.60 -2.06
CA ILE A 73 -5.54 8.04 -1.15
C ILE A 73 -6.04 7.90 0.27
N VAL A 74 -5.24 7.26 1.13
CA VAL A 74 -5.58 7.04 2.54
C VAL A 74 -4.43 7.53 3.42
N ASN A 75 -4.75 8.36 4.42
CA ASN A 75 -3.88 8.58 5.58
C ASN A 75 -4.54 7.92 6.79
N LEU A 76 -4.06 6.75 7.16
CA LEU A 76 -4.56 5.97 8.29
C LEU A 76 -3.74 6.30 9.53
N THR A 77 -4.41 6.65 10.63
CA THR A 77 -3.81 6.77 11.96
C THR A 77 -4.15 5.53 12.76
N LEU A 78 -3.12 4.82 13.22
CA LEU A 78 -3.25 3.63 14.04
C LEU A 78 -3.36 4.02 15.52
N PRO A 79 -4.19 3.33 16.32
CA PRO A 79 -4.27 3.55 17.75
C PRO A 79 -2.95 3.16 18.45
N ALA A 80 -2.81 3.56 19.71
CA ALA A 80 -1.65 3.19 20.51
C ALA A 80 -1.52 1.65 20.63
N GLY A 81 -0.30 1.14 20.59
CA GLY A 81 -0.04 -0.31 20.63
C GLY A 81 -0.27 -1.04 19.30
N VAL A 82 -0.71 -0.35 18.25
CA VAL A 82 -0.89 -0.90 16.90
C VAL A 82 0.18 -0.38 15.95
N THR A 83 0.73 -1.27 15.14
CA THR A 83 1.77 -0.99 14.14
C THR A 83 1.50 -1.74 12.84
N VAL A 84 2.30 -1.45 11.82
CA VAL A 84 2.41 -2.28 10.62
C VAL A 84 3.82 -2.83 10.49
N SER A 85 3.95 -3.99 9.84
CA SER A 85 5.27 -4.57 9.56
C SER A 85 6.05 -3.71 8.58
N THR A 86 7.27 -3.34 8.93
CA THR A 86 8.21 -2.67 8.02
C THR A 86 9.45 -3.51 7.73
N ASN A 87 10.06 -3.29 6.56
CA ASN A 87 11.41 -3.70 6.24
C ASN A 87 12.42 -2.89 7.07
N THR A 88 13.69 -3.30 7.02
CA THR A 88 14.79 -2.64 7.73
C THR A 88 15.09 -1.24 7.22
N ASP A 89 14.70 -0.92 5.98
CA ASP A 89 14.79 0.40 5.37
C ASP A 89 13.63 1.34 5.75
N GLY A 90 12.69 0.88 6.60
CA GLY A 90 11.51 1.62 7.04
C GLY A 90 10.32 1.58 6.07
N THR A 91 10.45 0.95 4.91
CA THR A 91 9.30 0.73 4.01
C THR A 91 8.36 -0.31 4.62
N VAL A 92 7.05 -0.22 4.37
CA VAL A 92 6.11 -1.24 4.87
C VAL A 92 6.29 -2.53 4.05
N LYS A 93 6.22 -3.70 4.71
CA LYS A 93 6.42 -5.00 4.06
C LYS A 93 5.32 -5.28 3.03
N SER A 94 5.67 -6.06 2.00
CA SER A 94 4.69 -6.64 1.06
C SER A 94 3.64 -7.46 1.83
N GLY A 95 2.40 -7.41 1.36
CA GLY A 95 1.26 -8.10 1.98
C GLY A 95 0.60 -7.35 3.14
N VAL A 96 1.22 -6.31 3.69
CA VAL A 96 0.55 -5.46 4.70
C VAL A 96 -0.64 -4.72 4.09
N ILE A 97 -0.50 -4.21 2.87
CA ILE A 97 -1.57 -3.53 2.16
C ILE A 97 -1.94 -4.41 0.97
N THR A 98 -3.19 -4.89 0.96
CA THR A 98 -3.69 -5.76 -0.10
C THR A 98 -4.93 -5.12 -0.73
N PRO A 99 -4.89 -4.72 -2.00
CA PRO A 99 -6.08 -4.22 -2.69
C PRO A 99 -7.18 -5.26 -2.76
N SER A 100 -8.41 -4.80 -2.73
CA SER A 100 -9.63 -5.58 -2.87
C SER A 100 -10.71 -4.80 -3.62
N GLY A 101 -11.83 -5.46 -3.95
CA GLY A 101 -12.95 -4.90 -4.73
C GLY A 101 -12.61 -4.31 -6.08
N VAL A 102 -11.57 -4.87 -6.70
CA VAL A 102 -11.28 -4.67 -8.13
C VAL A 102 -12.41 -5.29 -8.93
N ASN A 103 -12.97 -4.54 -9.89
CA ASN A 103 -13.99 -5.09 -10.77
C ASN A 103 -13.37 -6.18 -11.67
N THR A 104 -13.64 -7.45 -11.34
CA THR A 104 -13.09 -8.64 -12.01
C THR A 104 -13.55 -8.81 -13.46
N THR A 105 -14.59 -8.09 -13.87
CA THR A 105 -15.08 -8.05 -15.26
C THR A 105 -14.09 -7.32 -16.18
N SER A 106 -13.10 -6.65 -15.60
CA SER A 106 -12.12 -5.82 -16.28
C SER A 106 -10.73 -6.37 -15.98
N ASN A 107 -9.85 -6.51 -16.97
CA ASN A 107 -8.45 -6.95 -16.80
C ASN A 107 -7.61 -5.88 -16.07
N ALA A 108 -8.02 -5.50 -14.86
CA ALA A 108 -7.38 -4.46 -14.09
C ALA A 108 -6.05 -4.95 -13.53
N THR A 109 -4.98 -4.19 -13.78
CA THR A 109 -3.84 -4.25 -12.89
C THR A 109 -4.04 -3.23 -11.78
N VAL A 110 -3.97 -3.67 -10.55
CA VAL A 110 -4.05 -2.80 -9.38
C VAL A 110 -2.67 -2.64 -8.78
N TYR A 111 -2.29 -1.40 -8.59
CA TYR A 111 -1.03 -1.00 -7.99
C TYR A 111 -1.32 -0.39 -6.62
N THR A 112 -0.73 -1.00 -5.60
CA THR A 112 -0.45 -0.29 -4.36
C THR A 112 0.85 0.44 -4.54
N GLN A 113 0.83 1.75 -4.39
CA GLN A 113 2.06 2.47 -4.15
C GLN A 113 1.97 3.07 -2.75
N MET A 114 3.03 2.83 -2.01
CA MET A 114 3.08 3.14 -0.60
C MET A 114 3.84 4.42 -0.39
N THR A 115 3.32 5.24 0.51
CA THR A 115 3.98 6.47 0.90
C THR A 115 4.09 6.49 2.42
N ASN A 116 5.07 5.74 2.91
CA ASN A 116 5.65 5.90 4.25
C ASN A 116 4.75 5.50 5.45
N TYR A 117 5.34 4.78 6.40
CA TYR A 117 4.79 4.60 7.73
C TYR A 117 5.66 5.34 8.73
N ASN A 118 5.07 6.30 9.44
CA ASN A 118 5.74 7.02 10.52
C ASN A 118 5.34 6.38 11.85
N SER A 119 6.26 5.64 12.48
CA SER A 119 6.04 4.96 13.75
C SER A 119 5.86 5.91 14.94
N THR A 120 6.44 7.12 14.86
CA THR A 120 6.32 8.15 15.91
C THR A 120 4.89 8.70 15.96
N THR A 121 4.31 9.02 14.80
CA THR A 121 2.94 9.54 14.69
C THR A 121 1.90 8.44 14.51
N ARG A 122 2.32 7.19 14.29
CA ARG A 122 1.48 6.02 13.96
C ARG A 122 0.61 6.26 12.73
N THR A 123 1.15 6.96 11.74
CA THR A 123 0.44 7.29 10.50
C THR A 123 0.99 6.49 9.35
N LEU A 124 0.11 5.74 8.69
CA LEU A 124 0.36 5.02 7.45
C LEU A 124 -0.30 5.78 6.30
N GLN A 125 0.49 6.21 5.33
CA GLN A 125 -0.05 6.78 4.09
C GLN A 125 0.22 5.84 2.91
N PHE A 126 -0.81 5.68 2.08
CA PHE A 126 -0.71 4.88 0.87
C PHE A 126 -1.75 5.31 -0.14
N PHE A 127 -1.55 4.87 -1.38
CA PHE A 127 -2.55 4.98 -2.42
C PHE A 127 -2.70 3.66 -3.17
N VAL A 128 -3.93 3.42 -3.60
CA VAL A 128 -4.27 2.26 -4.43
C VAL A 128 -4.84 2.81 -5.72
N VAL A 129 -4.25 2.44 -6.84
CA VAL A 129 -4.68 2.87 -8.17
C VAL A 129 -4.87 1.67 -9.08
N SER A 130 -5.90 1.72 -9.89
CA SER A 130 -6.13 0.77 -10.97
C SER A 130 -5.68 1.41 -12.28
N SER A 131 -4.97 0.66 -13.10
CA SER A 131 -4.57 1.10 -14.44
C SER A 131 -5.70 1.04 -15.47
N LEU A 132 -6.94 0.74 -15.07
CA LEU A 132 -8.02 0.54 -16.02
C LEU A 132 -8.49 1.81 -16.70
N THR A 133 -8.50 1.72 -18.03
CA THR A 133 -9.57 2.23 -18.88
C THR A 133 -10.52 1.07 -19.19
N ASN A 134 -11.81 1.21 -18.94
CA ASN A 134 -12.82 0.27 -19.40
C ASN A 134 -12.83 0.33 -20.93
N THR A 135 -12.34 -0.73 -21.58
CA THR A 135 -12.19 -0.76 -23.05
C THR A 135 -13.52 -0.76 -23.80
N THR A 136 -14.64 -1.02 -23.12
CA THR A 136 -15.98 -1.04 -23.71
C THR A 136 -16.66 0.34 -23.66
N THR A 137 -16.41 1.14 -22.62
CA THR A 137 -17.04 2.45 -22.42
C THR A 137 -16.08 3.63 -22.55
N GLY A 138 -14.77 3.39 -22.63
CA GLY A 138 -13.73 4.43 -22.62
C GLY A 138 -13.53 5.12 -21.26
N ASN A 139 -14.39 4.85 -20.27
CA ASN A 139 -14.30 5.40 -18.92
C ASN A 139 -13.40 4.53 -18.04
N PRO A 140 -12.69 5.04 -17.02
CA PRO A 140 -12.07 4.12 -16.07
C PRO A 140 -13.10 3.31 -15.31
N SER A 141 -12.74 2.09 -14.91
CA SER A 141 -13.55 1.30 -13.99
C SER A 141 -12.66 0.51 -13.03
N GLY A 142 -11.77 1.20 -12.34
CA GLY A 142 -10.84 0.58 -11.40
C GLY A 142 -11.53 -0.04 -10.20
N PHE A 143 -12.36 0.75 -9.55
CA PHE A 143 -13.10 0.37 -8.36
C PHE A 143 -14.56 0.84 -8.44
N SER A 144 -15.47 0.01 -7.95
CA SER A 144 -16.85 0.38 -7.65
C SER A 144 -17.00 0.72 -6.16
N ALA A 145 -18.18 1.14 -5.73
CA ALA A 145 -18.52 1.10 -4.30
C ALA A 145 -18.29 -0.31 -3.74
N GLY A 146 -17.80 -0.42 -2.50
CA GLY A 146 -17.36 -1.69 -1.92
C GLY A 146 -16.00 -1.60 -1.20
N GLU A 147 -15.43 -2.75 -0.87
CA GLU A 147 -14.09 -2.89 -0.25
C GLU A 147 -13.00 -2.48 -1.26
N PHE A 148 -12.00 -1.70 -0.86
CA PHE A 148 -10.88 -1.30 -1.75
C PHE A 148 -9.56 -1.90 -1.35
N VAL A 149 -9.37 -2.08 -0.06
CA VAL A 149 -8.08 -2.44 0.51
C VAL A 149 -8.25 -3.04 1.89
N SER A 150 -7.43 -4.03 2.17
CA SER A 150 -7.20 -4.60 3.49
C SER A 150 -5.81 -4.19 3.97
N VAL A 151 -5.70 -3.79 5.23
CA VAL A 151 -4.45 -3.43 5.91
C VAL A 151 -4.22 -4.37 7.09
N VAL A 152 -3.14 -5.14 7.06
CA VAL A 152 -2.74 -6.03 8.15
C VAL A 152 -1.95 -5.25 9.18
N CYS A 153 -2.55 -5.05 10.34
CA CYS A 153 -1.94 -4.37 11.47
C CYS A 153 -1.50 -5.41 12.52
N GLN A 154 -0.39 -5.14 13.19
CA GLN A 154 0.05 -5.88 14.37
C GLN A 154 -0.32 -5.11 15.61
N TYR A 155 -0.66 -5.80 16.69
CA TYR A 155 -0.90 -5.14 17.97
C TYR A 155 -0.27 -5.91 19.13
N SER A 156 0.16 -5.15 20.14
CA SER A 156 0.66 -5.68 21.40
C SER A 156 -0.26 -5.22 22.53
N GLY A 157 -1.11 -6.11 23.02
CA GLY A 157 -2.05 -5.82 24.08
C GLY A 157 -2.99 -6.98 24.34
N SER A 158 -3.65 -6.98 25.50
CA SER A 158 -4.65 -7.99 25.85
C SER A 158 -5.97 -7.81 25.10
N THR A 159 -6.21 -6.62 24.55
CA THR A 159 -7.45 -6.25 23.86
C THR A 159 -7.15 -5.99 22.40
N ALA A 160 -7.86 -6.69 21.51
CA ALA A 160 -7.77 -6.45 20.08
C ALA A 160 -8.36 -5.06 19.74
N PRO A 161 -7.72 -4.27 18.86
CA PRO A 161 -8.26 -3.00 18.44
C PRO A 161 -9.55 -3.22 17.62
N VAL A 162 -10.52 -2.33 17.80
CA VAL A 162 -11.78 -2.31 17.06
C VAL A 162 -11.78 -1.22 16.00
N ALA A 163 -12.71 -1.27 15.04
CA ALA A 163 -12.73 -0.35 13.90
C ALA A 163 -12.75 1.13 14.32
N THR A 164 -13.41 1.47 15.43
CA THR A 164 -13.50 2.84 15.97
C THR A 164 -12.20 3.35 16.58
N ASP A 165 -11.23 2.49 16.84
CA ASP A 165 -9.91 2.90 17.35
C ASP A 165 -9.02 3.47 16.22
N PHE A 166 -9.40 3.22 14.97
CA PHE A 166 -8.72 3.72 13.79
C PHE A 166 -9.38 5.00 13.31
N SER A 167 -8.58 5.90 12.74
CA SER A 167 -9.10 7.07 12.02
C SER A 167 -8.35 7.24 10.72
N ALA A 168 -9.02 7.74 9.68
CA ALA A 168 -8.33 8.04 8.44
C ALA A 168 -8.95 9.22 7.68
N THR A 169 -8.11 9.88 6.89
CA THR A 169 -8.60 10.71 5.77
C THR A 169 -8.65 9.86 4.52
N PHE A 170 -9.72 9.96 3.75
CA PHE A 170 -9.93 9.19 2.52
C PHE A 170 -10.28 10.14 1.37
N THR A 171 -9.59 9.97 0.25
CA THR A 171 -9.88 10.70 -0.99
C THR A 171 -10.01 9.70 -2.13
N ALA A 172 -11.20 9.56 -2.70
CA ALA A 172 -11.40 8.83 -3.96
C ALA A 172 -10.95 9.69 -5.14
N LEU A 173 -10.42 9.05 -6.18
CA LEU A 173 -9.89 9.71 -7.37
C LEU A 173 -10.60 9.23 -8.64
N ASP A 174 -10.83 10.16 -9.57
CA ASP A 174 -11.22 9.85 -10.96
C ASP A 174 -9.98 9.52 -11.83
N VAL A 175 -10.18 9.22 -13.12
CA VAL A 175 -9.05 8.94 -14.04
C VAL A 175 -8.00 10.02 -14.15
N PHE A 176 -8.42 11.26 -13.95
CA PHE A 176 -7.56 12.42 -14.08
C PHE A 176 -6.93 12.79 -12.73
N SER A 177 -7.06 11.90 -11.73
CA SER A 177 -6.60 12.11 -10.36
C SER A 177 -7.27 13.29 -9.65
N ASN A 178 -8.47 13.69 -10.08
CA ASN A 178 -9.27 14.66 -9.36
C ASN A 178 -10.01 13.98 -8.21
N PRO A 179 -10.15 14.65 -7.05
CA PRO A 179 -10.99 14.16 -5.95
C PRO A 179 -12.44 13.97 -6.38
N ILE A 180 -13.00 12.80 -6.08
CA ILE A 180 -14.43 12.51 -6.20
C ILE A 180 -15.11 12.85 -4.87
N THR A 181 -16.20 13.62 -4.93
CA THR A 181 -17.00 13.97 -3.75
C THR A 181 -18.13 12.96 -3.51
N GLY A 182 -18.71 12.98 -2.30
CA GLY A 182 -19.82 12.08 -1.95
C GLY A 182 -19.41 10.66 -1.58
N VAL A 183 -18.11 10.35 -1.55
CA VAL A 183 -17.60 9.04 -1.12
C VAL A 183 -17.34 9.06 0.38
N THR A 184 -18.01 8.17 1.13
CA THR A 184 -17.82 8.04 2.57
C THR A 184 -17.08 6.74 2.87
N PRO A 185 -15.88 6.79 3.49
CA PRO A 185 -15.15 5.58 3.86
C PRO A 185 -15.84 4.86 5.02
N ILE A 186 -15.75 3.53 5.01
CA ILE A 186 -16.19 2.66 6.08
C ILE A 186 -15.00 1.78 6.49
N PHE A 187 -14.70 1.79 7.78
CA PHE A 187 -13.64 0.98 8.39
C PHE A 187 -14.27 -0.22 9.10
N GLN A 188 -13.75 -1.41 8.84
CA GLN A 188 -14.22 -2.65 9.44
C GLN A 188 -13.03 -3.51 9.86
N ILE A 189 -13.17 -4.23 10.96
CA ILE A 189 -12.20 -5.26 11.34
C ILE A 189 -12.62 -6.58 10.67
N GLY A 190 -11.74 -7.12 9.84
CA GLY A 190 -11.82 -8.48 9.34
C GLY A 190 -11.39 -9.46 10.43
N THR A 191 -12.29 -10.37 10.76
CA THR A 191 -12.04 -11.55 11.62
C THR A 191 -11.32 -12.63 10.86
#